data_AF-A0ABD6ECA2-F1
#
_entry.id   AF-A0ABD6ECA2-F1
#
_cell.length_a   1.000
_cell.length_b   1.000
_cell.length_c   1.000
_cell.angle_alpha   90.00
_cell.angle_beta   90.00
_cell.angle_gamma   90.00
#
_symmetry.space_group_name_H-M   'P 1'
#
loop_
_entity.id
_entity.type
_entity.pdbx_description
1 polymer ?
#
loop_
_entity_poly.entity_id
_entity_poly.type
_entity_poly.pdbx_seq_one_letter_code
_entity_poly.pdbx_strand_id
1 'polypeptide(L)'
;MIYIVVLLVVALLAFGLARQSITYPDEDWHWMLVRNIFYKPYFMLYGEVYADEIDACGDDAWDNHLKYGVSISALNKSSDAGTCVPGHWIPPLMMTAFLLIANILLMSMLLATFNNIFVETDLMSKEIWLFQRYGQVMEYESTPFLPPPFTVIYHLWMLLRYARIKICNRSKKGAASLWKAKVFDFSLSKISPSICVKYYSVNIAWKS
;
A
#
# COMPACT_ATOMS: atom_id res chain seq x y z
N MET A 1 4.22 -0.76 10.02
CA MET A 1 4.54 -0.33 8.64
C MET A 1 5.22 1.04 8.65
N ILE A 2 4.53 2.13 9.02
CA ILE A 2 5.08 3.50 8.99
C ILE A 2 6.37 3.65 9.81
N TYR A 3 6.44 3.10 11.03
CA TYR A 3 7.65 3.19 11.87
C TYR A 3 8.91 2.63 11.22
N ILE A 4 8.78 1.54 10.46
CA ILE A 4 9.93 0.90 9.80
C ILE A 4 10.34 1.72 8.57
N VAL A 5 9.36 2.27 7.84
CA VAL A 5 9.63 3.21 6.74
C VAL A 5 10.35 4.45 7.27
N VAL A 6 9.94 4.98 8.43
CA VAL A 6 10.63 6.11 9.07
C VAL A 6 12.07 5.77 9.45
N LEU A 7 12.30 4.60 10.06
CA LEU A 7 13.66 4.14 10.40
C LEU A 7 14.54 3.99 9.15
N LEU A 8 13.99 3.46 8.05
CA LEU A 8 14.69 3.33 6.77
C LEU A 8 15.04 4.72 6.18
N VAL A 9 14.11 5.66 6.19
CA VAL A 9 14.37 7.03 5.70
C VAL A 9 15.45 7.73 6.52
N VAL A 10 15.44 7.59 7.85
CA VAL A 10 16.47 8.16 8.73
C VAL A 10 17.85 7.57 8.45
N ALA A 11 17.95 6.25 8.25
CA ALA A 11 19.20 5.59 7.91
C ALA A 11 19.75 6.01 6.53
N LEU A 12 18.87 6.12 5.52
CA LEU A 12 19.23 6.60 4.18
C LEU A 12 19.74 8.05 4.22
N LEU A 13 19.07 8.92 4.97
CA LEU A 13 19.49 10.31 5.16
C LEU A 13 20.87 10.42 5.79
N ALA A 14 21.14 9.66 6.86
CA ALA A 14 22.41 9.73 7.56
C ALA A 14 23.59 9.37 6.66
N PHE A 15 23.48 8.28 5.89
CA PHE A 15 24.52 7.86 4.95
C PHE A 15 24.60 8.77 3.72
N GLY A 16 23.45 9.10 3.11
CA GLY A 16 23.39 9.91 1.90
C GLY A 16 23.92 11.33 2.09
N LEU A 17 23.61 11.97 3.23
CA LEU A 17 24.15 13.28 3.58
C LEU A 17 25.65 13.21 3.85
N ALA A 18 26.11 12.23 4.62
CA ALA A 18 27.53 12.05 4.91
C ALA A 18 28.34 11.87 3.62
N ARG A 19 27.89 10.99 2.71
CA ARG A 19 28.53 10.76 1.41
C ARG A 19 28.57 12.05 0.58
N GLN A 20 27.43 12.72 0.37
CA GLN A 20 27.38 13.92 -0.47
C GLN A 20 28.29 15.04 0.07
N SER A 21 28.30 15.23 1.40
CA SER A 21 29.10 16.28 2.05
C SER A 21 30.62 16.06 1.97
N ILE A 22 31.07 14.80 1.94
CA ILE A 22 32.50 14.47 1.89
C ILE A 22 33.00 14.48 0.44
N THR A 23 32.21 13.95 -0.51
CA THR A 23 32.66 13.80 -1.90
C THR A 23 32.58 15.12 -2.69
N TYR A 24 31.55 15.94 -2.44
CA TYR A 24 31.31 17.18 -3.17
C TYR A 24 31.13 18.35 -2.19
N PRO A 25 32.25 18.92 -1.68
CA PRO A 25 32.19 20.08 -0.82
C PRO A 25 31.65 21.30 -1.58
N ASP A 26 30.89 22.14 -0.89
CA ASP A 26 30.42 23.44 -1.39
C ASP A 26 29.56 23.39 -2.68
N GLU A 27 28.70 22.38 -2.83
CA GLU A 27 27.69 22.37 -3.91
C GLU A 27 26.50 23.29 -3.63
N ASP A 28 26.12 24.08 -4.64
CA ASP A 28 24.90 24.88 -4.63
C ASP A 28 23.63 24.02 -4.61
N TRP A 29 22.55 24.56 -4.05
CA TRP A 29 21.28 23.83 -3.93
C TRP A 29 20.62 23.55 -5.29
N HIS A 30 20.44 22.26 -5.61
CA HIS A 30 19.77 21.78 -6.82
C HIS A 30 18.90 20.55 -6.52
N TRP A 31 17.84 20.35 -7.32
CA TRP A 31 16.97 19.16 -7.20
C TRP A 31 17.70 17.83 -7.43
N MET A 32 18.83 17.83 -8.14
CA MET A 32 19.68 16.66 -8.29
C MET A 32 20.34 16.22 -6.98
N LEU A 33 20.49 17.13 -6.01
CA LEU A 33 21.05 16.81 -4.70
C LEU A 33 20.16 15.83 -3.94
N VAL A 34 18.84 15.99 -4.03
CA VAL A 34 17.86 15.05 -3.45
C VAL A 34 18.02 13.65 -4.04
N ARG A 35 18.26 13.55 -5.35
CA ARG A 35 18.55 12.27 -6.00
C ARG A 35 19.83 11.63 -5.46
N ASN A 36 20.88 12.42 -5.28
CA ASN A 36 22.17 11.92 -4.78
C ASN A 36 22.10 11.49 -3.31
N ILE A 37 21.36 12.23 -2.48
CA ILE A 37 21.22 11.97 -1.04
C ILE A 37 20.25 10.82 -0.75
N PHE A 38 19.10 10.76 -1.43
CA PHE A 38 18.06 9.77 -1.10
C PHE A 38 17.98 8.61 -2.09
N TYR A 39 17.90 8.92 -3.39
CA TYR A 39 17.62 7.90 -4.40
C TYR A 39 18.81 6.96 -4.61
N LYS A 40 20.04 7.48 -4.66
CA LYS A 40 21.24 6.63 -4.84
C LYS A 40 21.38 5.61 -3.70
N PRO A 41 21.37 5.99 -2.40
CA PRO A 41 21.40 5.01 -1.31
C PRO A 41 20.20 4.06 -1.27
N TYR A 42 19.04 4.48 -1.75
CA TYR A 42 17.87 3.62 -1.85
C TYR A 42 18.05 2.51 -2.88
N PHE A 43 18.56 2.82 -4.08
CA PHE A 43 18.86 1.80 -5.09
C PHE A 43 20.01 0.88 -4.68
N MET A 44 20.98 1.39 -3.92
CA MET A 44 22.05 0.58 -3.32
C MET A 44 21.51 -0.54 -2.41
N LEU A 45 20.37 -0.33 -1.76
CA LEU A 45 19.71 -1.34 -0.93
C LEU A 45 19.18 -2.52 -1.76
N TYR A 46 18.88 -2.30 -3.04
CA TYR A 46 18.45 -3.33 -3.99
C TYR A 46 19.61 -3.98 -4.74
N GLY A 47 20.85 -3.61 -4.46
CA GLY A 47 22.05 -4.19 -5.07
C GLY A 47 22.65 -3.36 -6.21
N GLU A 48 22.10 -2.19 -6.53
CA GLU A 48 22.68 -1.26 -7.51
C GLU A 48 23.81 -0.45 -6.86
N VAL A 49 25.04 -0.93 -7.03
CA VAL A 49 26.25 -0.31 -6.49
C VAL A 49 26.86 0.58 -7.57
N TYR A 50 26.73 1.90 -7.42
CA TYR A 50 27.30 2.90 -8.34
C TYR A 50 28.83 2.98 -8.23
N ALA A 51 29.53 1.92 -8.67
CA ALA A 51 30.97 1.70 -8.46
C ALA A 51 31.83 2.89 -8.89
N ASP A 52 31.59 3.42 -10.08
CA ASP A 52 32.32 4.54 -10.68
C ASP A 52 32.30 5.83 -9.84
N GLU A 53 31.37 5.96 -8.89
CA GLU A 53 31.20 7.15 -8.05
C GLU A 53 31.52 6.91 -6.56
N ILE A 54 32.02 5.72 -6.19
CA ILE A 54 32.33 5.38 -4.80
C ILE A 54 33.67 6.00 -4.38
N ASP A 55 34.68 5.89 -5.24
CA ASP A 55 36.03 6.41 -5.01
C ASP A 55 36.64 6.96 -6.32
N ALA A 56 36.00 7.96 -6.90
CA ALA A 56 36.49 8.60 -8.13
C ALA A 56 37.96 9.03 -8.01
N CYS A 57 38.38 9.52 -6.83
CA CYS A 57 39.78 9.88 -6.59
C CYS A 57 40.72 8.67 -6.59
N GLY A 58 40.35 7.58 -5.91
CA GLY A 58 41.16 6.36 -5.85
C GLY A 58 41.27 5.67 -7.20
N ASP A 59 40.17 5.62 -7.95
CA ASP A 59 40.11 5.03 -9.29
C ASP A 59 40.94 5.85 -10.29
N ASP A 60 40.81 7.18 -10.28
CA ASP A 60 41.62 8.08 -11.10
C ASP A 60 43.12 7.96 -10.77
N ALA A 61 43.47 7.83 -9.47
CA ALA A 61 44.86 7.65 -9.05
C ALA A 61 45.44 6.31 -9.51
N TRP A 62 44.62 5.25 -9.50
CA TRP A 62 45.00 3.92 -9.96
C TRP A 62 45.22 3.87 -11.47
N ASP A 63 44.31 4.46 -12.25
CA ASP A 63 44.40 4.51 -13.71
C ASP A 63 45.62 5.33 -14.17
N ASN A 64 45.90 6.45 -13.51
CA ASN A 64 47.09 7.25 -13.79
C ASN A 64 48.39 6.52 -13.45
N HIS A 65 48.43 5.72 -12.38
CA HIS A 65 49.56 4.84 -12.08
C HIS A 65 49.81 3.82 -13.20
N LEU A 66 48.76 3.19 -13.74
CA LEU A 66 48.87 2.26 -14.86
C LEU A 66 49.30 2.95 -16.17
N LYS A 67 48.77 4.15 -16.44
CA LYS A 67 49.02 4.88 -17.68
C LYS A 67 50.43 5.49 -17.75
N TYR A 68 50.93 6.02 -16.63
CA TYR A 68 52.21 6.74 -16.58
C TYR A 68 53.33 5.94 -15.90
N GLY A 69 53.05 4.77 -15.33
CA GLY A 69 54.05 3.88 -14.71
C GLY A 69 54.76 4.47 -13.49
N VAL A 70 54.17 5.49 -12.86
CA VAL A 70 54.68 6.17 -11.66
C VAL A 70 53.97 5.63 -10.41
N SER A 71 54.69 5.50 -9.30
CA SER A 71 54.12 5.02 -8.04
C SER A 71 52.98 5.94 -7.55
N ILE A 72 51.91 5.37 -6.98
CA ILE A 72 50.74 6.12 -6.47
C ILE A 72 51.17 7.21 -5.46
N SER A 73 52.20 6.92 -4.67
CA SER A 73 52.83 7.86 -3.73
C SER A 73 53.53 9.07 -4.38
N ALA A 74 53.91 8.97 -5.65
CA ALA A 74 54.52 10.06 -6.41
C ALA A 74 53.46 10.92 -7.12
N LEU A 75 52.31 10.34 -7.47
CA LEU A 75 51.19 11.04 -8.14
C LEU A 75 50.54 12.09 -7.23
N ASN A 76 50.42 11.81 -5.92
CA ASN A 76 49.95 12.77 -4.91
C ASN A 76 50.79 14.06 -4.79
N LYS A 77 51.98 14.09 -5.41
CA LYS A 77 52.91 15.24 -5.37
C LYS A 77 52.93 16.04 -6.67
N SER A 78 52.48 15.44 -7.77
CA SER A 78 52.32 16.11 -9.06
C SER A 78 50.89 16.64 -9.16
N SER A 79 50.76 17.96 -9.15
CA SER A 79 49.53 18.75 -9.16
C SER A 79 48.60 18.56 -10.38
N ASP A 80 48.74 17.47 -11.13
CA ASP A 80 48.11 17.23 -12.44
C ASP A 80 47.10 16.05 -12.42
N ALA A 81 47.05 15.29 -11.33
CA ALA A 81 45.88 14.48 -10.98
C ALA A 81 44.99 15.36 -10.07
N GLY A 82 43.73 15.57 -10.46
CA GLY A 82 42.84 16.58 -9.86
C GLY A 82 42.84 16.62 -8.34
N THR A 83 42.60 17.81 -7.77
CA THR A 83 42.58 18.06 -6.32
C THR A 83 41.54 17.18 -5.61
N CYS A 84 41.95 16.02 -5.12
CA CYS A 84 41.09 15.15 -4.35
C CYS A 84 40.75 15.75 -2.99
N VAL A 85 39.51 15.53 -2.54
CA VAL A 85 39.06 15.97 -1.22
C VAL A 85 39.77 15.15 -0.14
N PRO A 86 40.31 15.79 0.92
CA PRO A 86 40.87 15.05 2.05
C PRO A 86 39.79 14.16 2.68
N GLY A 87 40.07 12.86 2.81
CA GLY A 87 39.13 11.88 3.38
C GLY A 87 38.33 11.07 2.35
N HIS A 88 38.75 11.02 1.08
CA HIS A 88 38.10 10.22 0.02
C HIS A 88 37.92 8.72 0.35
N TRP A 89 38.69 8.16 1.29
CA TRP A 89 38.59 6.76 1.73
C TRP A 89 37.44 6.51 2.74
N ILE A 90 36.85 7.57 3.30
CA ILE A 90 35.78 7.45 4.30
C ILE A 90 34.44 7.02 3.68
N PRO A 91 33.97 7.60 2.56
CA PRO A 91 32.71 7.19 1.93
C PRO A 91 32.64 5.71 1.52
N PRO A 92 33.68 5.10 0.91
CA PRO A 92 33.69 3.65 0.64
C PRO A 92 33.54 2.81 1.91
N LEU A 93 34.25 3.18 2.98
CA LEU A 93 34.15 2.49 4.27
C LEU A 93 32.75 2.63 4.88
N MET A 94 32.19 3.84 4.88
CA MET A 94 30.82 4.07 5.35
C MET A 94 29.78 3.33 4.51
N MET A 95 30.00 3.19 3.21
CA MET A 95 29.10 2.48 2.30
C MET A 95 29.05 0.99 2.60
N THR A 96 30.19 0.35 2.86
CA THR A 96 30.21 -1.07 3.25
C THR A 96 29.47 -1.31 4.57
N ALA A 97 29.70 -0.44 5.57
CA ALA A 97 29.01 -0.49 6.85
C ALA A 97 27.49 -0.26 6.69
N PHE A 98 27.10 0.73 5.88
CA PHE A 98 25.71 1.03 5.57
C PHE A 98 25.01 -0.16 4.90
N LEU A 99 25.61 -0.77 3.87
CA LEU A 99 25.04 -1.93 3.19
C LEU A 99 24.87 -3.12 4.13
N LEU A 100 25.83 -3.37 5.02
CA LEU A 100 25.72 -4.43 6.03
C LEU A 100 24.54 -4.16 6.98
N ILE A 101 24.47 -2.97 7.56
CA ILE A 101 23.42 -2.60 8.52
C ILE A 101 22.05 -2.59 7.84
N ALA A 102 21.94 -1.99 6.65
CA ALA A 102 20.66 -1.85 5.96
C ALA A 102 20.15 -3.18 5.37
N ASN A 103 21.02 -3.97 4.71
CA ASN A 103 20.58 -5.20 4.06
C ASN A 103 20.40 -6.35 5.04
N ILE A 104 21.21 -6.44 6.10
CA ILE A 104 21.11 -7.55 7.05
C ILE A 104 20.22 -7.17 8.23
N LEU A 105 20.44 -6.01 8.86
CA LEU A 105 19.72 -5.67 10.09
C LEU A 105 18.34 -5.06 9.81
N LEU A 106 18.24 -4.04 8.96
CA LEU A 106 16.94 -3.38 8.71
C LEU A 106 15.95 -4.32 8.00
N MET A 107 16.38 -5.05 6.98
CA MET A 107 15.49 -6.01 6.28
C MET A 107 15.07 -7.18 7.16
N SER A 108 15.97 -7.74 7.98
CA SER A 108 15.61 -8.84 8.88
C SER A 108 14.65 -8.38 9.98
N MET A 109 14.82 -7.15 10.50
CA MET A 109 13.90 -6.57 11.48
C MET A 109 12.52 -6.27 10.86
N LEU A 110 12.49 -5.80 9.61
CA LEU A 110 11.25 -5.59 8.85
C LEU A 110 10.46 -6.91 8.73
N LEU A 111 11.13 -7.97 8.28
CA LEU A 111 10.54 -9.30 8.14
C LEU A 111 10.04 -9.84 9.49
N ALA A 112 10.83 -9.69 10.56
CA ALA A 112 10.43 -10.13 11.90
C ALA A 112 9.19 -9.38 12.42
N THR A 113 9.12 -8.07 12.22
CA THR A 113 7.97 -7.26 12.65
C THR A 113 6.72 -7.62 11.86
N PHE A 114 6.85 -7.86 10.56
CA PHE A 114 5.73 -8.32 9.73
C PHE A 114 5.24 -9.70 10.13
N ASN A 115 6.13 -10.63 10.44
CA ASN A 115 5.74 -11.94 10.94
C ASN A 115 4.97 -11.81 12.26
N ASN A 116 5.47 -11.02 13.21
CA ASN A 116 4.78 -10.80 14.48
C ASN A 116 3.38 -10.19 14.30
N ILE A 117 3.27 -9.14 13.48
CA ILE A 117 1.97 -8.52 13.18
C ILE A 117 1.05 -9.50 12.46
N PHE A 118 1.57 -10.32 11.53
CA PHE A 118 0.78 -11.29 10.79
C PHE A 118 0.17 -12.34 11.73
N VAL A 119 0.96 -12.87 12.67
CA VAL A 119 0.47 -13.85 13.66
C VAL A 119 -0.65 -13.25 14.52
N GLU A 120 -0.50 -12.00 14.97
CA GLU A 120 -1.51 -11.32 15.78
C GLU A 120 -2.78 -10.98 14.98
N THR A 121 -2.63 -10.54 13.74
CA THR A 121 -3.74 -10.02 12.91
C THR A 121 -4.49 -11.08 12.12
N ASP A 122 -3.96 -12.30 11.94
CA ASP A 122 -4.59 -13.38 11.16
C ASP A 122 -5.97 -13.78 11.71
N LEU A 123 -6.08 -13.98 13.02
CA LEU A 123 -7.35 -14.37 13.65
C LEU A 123 -8.40 -13.27 13.57
N MET A 124 -8.02 -12.03 13.89
CA MET A 124 -8.91 -10.87 13.83
C MET A 124 -9.39 -10.60 12.39
N SER A 125 -8.50 -10.77 11.40
CA SER A 125 -8.83 -10.59 9.99
C SER A 125 -9.84 -11.64 9.50
N LYS A 126 -9.75 -12.89 9.99
CA LYS A 126 -10.72 -13.95 9.66
C LYS A 126 -12.12 -13.65 10.18
N GLU A 127 -12.23 -13.14 11.40
CA GLU A 127 -13.53 -12.76 11.97
C GLU A 127 -14.18 -11.61 11.17
N ILE A 128 -13.40 -10.56 10.87
CA ILE A 128 -13.87 -9.42 10.06
C ILE A 128 -14.26 -9.91 8.65
N TRP A 129 -13.46 -10.79 8.04
CA TRP A 129 -13.76 -11.35 6.73
C TRP A 129 -15.05 -12.17 6.73
N LEU A 130 -15.30 -12.99 7.76
CA LEU A 130 -16.55 -13.74 7.89
C LEU A 130 -17.76 -12.82 8.03
N PHE A 131 -17.62 -11.71 8.78
CA PHE A 131 -18.68 -10.70 8.90
C PHE A 131 -18.96 -10.00 7.56
N GLN A 132 -17.90 -9.55 6.87
CA GLN A 132 -18.02 -8.92 5.55
C GLN A 132 -18.63 -9.89 4.52
N ARG A 133 -18.19 -11.15 4.54
CA ARG A 133 -18.73 -12.22 3.68
C ARG A 133 -20.20 -12.49 3.97
N TYR A 134 -20.64 -12.49 5.23
CA TYR A 134 -22.05 -12.63 5.56
C TYR A 134 -22.87 -11.45 5.00
N GLY A 135 -22.40 -10.22 5.16
CA GLY A 135 -23.03 -9.03 4.58
C GLY A 135 -23.16 -9.13 3.06
N GLN A 136 -22.09 -9.54 2.38
CA GLN A 136 -22.09 -9.74 0.94
C GLN A 136 -23.10 -10.82 0.50
N VAL A 137 -23.17 -11.95 1.22
CA VAL A 137 -24.13 -13.02 0.93
C VAL A 137 -25.58 -12.55 1.13
N MET A 138 -25.84 -11.80 2.20
CA MET A 138 -27.16 -11.21 2.45
C MET A 138 -27.56 -10.22 1.34
N GLU A 139 -26.62 -9.42 0.84
CA GLU A 139 -26.88 -8.50 -0.26
C GLU A 139 -27.23 -9.27 -1.55
N TYR A 140 -26.48 -10.32 -1.89
CA TYR A 140 -26.80 -11.16 -3.05
C TYR A 140 -28.17 -11.84 -2.97
N GLU A 141 -28.61 -12.26 -1.78
CA GLU A 141 -29.94 -12.85 -1.59
C GLU A 141 -31.08 -11.86 -1.90
N SER A 142 -30.85 -10.57 -1.65
CA SER A 142 -31.81 -9.49 -1.93
C SER A 142 -31.78 -8.98 -3.38
N THR A 143 -30.71 -9.23 -4.13
CA THR A 143 -30.58 -8.81 -5.53
C THR A 143 -31.41 -9.67 -6.48
N PRO A 144 -32.00 -9.09 -7.56
CA PRO A 144 -32.69 -9.88 -8.56
C PRO A 144 -31.73 -10.89 -9.20
N PHE A 145 -32.19 -12.12 -9.41
CA PHE A 145 -31.40 -13.24 -9.98
C PHE A 145 -30.78 -12.95 -11.36
N LEU A 146 -31.21 -11.90 -12.07
CA LEU A 146 -30.73 -11.58 -13.40
C LEU A 146 -29.37 -10.87 -13.34
N PRO A 147 -28.42 -11.23 -14.23
CA PRO A 147 -27.10 -10.60 -14.26
C PRO A 147 -27.22 -9.09 -14.59
N PRO A 148 -26.19 -8.28 -14.26
CA PRO A 148 -26.18 -6.82 -14.38
C PRO A 148 -26.83 -6.24 -15.64
N PRO A 149 -26.61 -6.76 -16.87
CA PRO A 149 -27.21 -6.19 -18.09
C PRO A 149 -28.73 -6.29 -18.16
N PHE A 150 -29.37 -7.25 -17.47
CA PHE A 150 -30.82 -7.45 -17.57
C PHE A 150 -31.61 -6.92 -16.35
N THR A 151 -30.92 -6.31 -15.38
CA THR A 151 -31.52 -5.69 -14.19
C THR A 151 -32.53 -4.58 -14.53
N VAL A 152 -32.29 -3.84 -15.61
CA VAL A 152 -33.16 -2.75 -16.09
C VAL A 152 -34.56 -3.27 -16.48
N ILE A 153 -34.64 -4.44 -17.11
CA ILE A 153 -35.90 -5.06 -17.54
C ILE A 153 -36.77 -5.43 -16.32
N TYR A 154 -36.14 -5.94 -15.27
CA TYR A 154 -36.80 -6.28 -14.01
C TYR A 154 -37.41 -5.04 -13.33
N HIS A 155 -36.66 -3.95 -13.23
CA HIS A 155 -37.17 -2.69 -12.67
C HIS A 155 -38.26 -2.04 -13.54
N LEU A 156 -38.17 -2.15 -14.87
CA LEU A 156 -39.21 -1.69 -15.82
C LEU A 156 -40.53 -2.46 -15.63
N TRP A 157 -40.47 -3.79 -15.48
CA TRP A 157 -41.64 -4.62 -15.21
C TRP A 157 -42.31 -4.28 -13.87
N MET A 158 -41.51 -4.02 -12.83
CA MET A 158 -42.01 -3.60 -11.51
C MET A 158 -42.74 -2.24 -11.59
N LEU A 159 -42.16 -1.26 -12.30
CA LEU A 159 -42.78 0.06 -12.55
C LEU A 159 -44.10 -0.07 -13.32
N LEU A 160 -44.15 -0.87 -14.38
CA LEU A 160 -45.36 -1.12 -15.16
C LEU A 160 -46.47 -1.77 -14.31
N ARG A 161 -46.12 -2.72 -13.45
CA ARG A 161 -47.07 -3.38 -12.54
C ARG A 161 -47.63 -2.39 -11.52
N TYR A 162 -46.79 -1.53 -10.94
CA TYR A 162 -47.21 -0.49 -10.01
C TYR A 162 -48.14 0.53 -10.67
N ALA A 163 -47.80 0.99 -11.89
CA ALA A 163 -48.64 1.91 -12.67
C ALA A 163 -50.03 1.31 -12.96
N ARG A 164 -50.10 0.04 -13.39
CA ARG A 164 -51.38 -0.65 -13.63
C ARG A 164 -52.24 -0.76 -12.38
N ILE A 165 -51.65 -1.08 -11.22
CA ILE A 165 -52.39 -1.16 -9.94
C ILE A 165 -52.94 0.22 -9.54
N LYS A 166 -52.14 1.28 -9.71
CA LYS A 166 -52.55 2.66 -9.39
C LYS A 166 -53.67 3.15 -10.32
N ILE A 167 -53.63 2.79 -11.61
CA ILE A 167 -54.66 3.11 -12.60
C ILE A 167 -55.94 2.31 -12.32
N CYS A 168 -55.85 1.01 -12.02
CA CYS A 168 -57.00 0.18 -11.64
C CYS A 168 -57.66 0.63 -10.32
N ASN A 169 -56.89 1.09 -9.34
CA ASN A 169 -57.44 1.63 -8.08
C ASN A 169 -58.13 2.99 -8.26
N ARG A 170 -57.80 3.76 -9.30
CA ARG A 170 -58.60 4.95 -9.68
C ARG A 170 -59.95 4.57 -10.29
N SER A 171 -60.03 3.42 -10.98
CA SER A 171 -61.28 2.94 -11.61
C SER A 171 -62.21 2.21 -10.64
N LYS A 172 -61.72 1.65 -9.53
CA LYS A 172 -62.53 0.92 -8.52
C LYS A 172 -62.86 1.74 -7.27
N LYS A 173 -63.35 2.98 -7.44
CA LYS A 173 -64.14 3.65 -6.38
C LYS A 173 -65.55 3.04 -6.18
N GLY A 174 -65.85 1.88 -6.78
CA GLY A 174 -67.15 1.19 -6.63
C GLY A 174 -67.15 -0.34 -6.43
N ALA A 175 -66.02 -1.06 -6.37
CA ALA A 175 -66.05 -2.54 -6.29
C ALA A 175 -64.78 -3.19 -5.68
N ALA A 176 -64.29 -2.70 -4.54
CA ALA A 176 -62.96 -3.01 -4.00
C ALA A 176 -62.93 -3.82 -2.69
N SER A 177 -63.87 -4.74 -2.45
CA SER A 177 -63.80 -5.65 -1.28
C SER A 177 -63.22 -7.05 -1.60
N LEU A 178 -63.35 -7.56 -2.83
CA LEU A 178 -63.12 -9.01 -3.08
C LEU A 178 -61.72 -9.42 -3.60
N TRP A 179 -60.92 -8.49 -4.15
CA TRP A 179 -59.65 -8.84 -4.80
C TRP A 179 -58.41 -8.74 -3.88
N LYS A 180 -58.57 -8.10 -2.71
CA LYS A 180 -57.47 -7.91 -1.74
C LYS A 180 -57.05 -9.21 -1.04
N ALA A 181 -57.94 -10.20 -0.95
CA ALA A 181 -57.65 -11.49 -0.33
C ALA A 181 -56.68 -12.35 -1.18
N LYS A 182 -56.80 -12.34 -2.51
CA LYS A 182 -56.12 -13.32 -3.37
C LYS A 182 -54.66 -12.99 -3.71
N VAL A 183 -54.23 -11.74 -3.52
CA VAL A 183 -52.87 -11.29 -3.86
C VAL A 183 -51.92 -11.38 -2.65
N PHE A 184 -52.44 -11.27 -1.42
CA PHE A 184 -51.63 -11.40 -0.21
C PHE A 184 -51.38 -12.85 0.21
N ASP A 185 -52.25 -13.80 -0.17
CA ASP A 185 -52.09 -15.22 0.20
C ASP A 185 -50.85 -15.89 -0.42
N PHE A 186 -50.41 -15.47 -1.62
CA PHE A 186 -49.24 -16.09 -2.26
C PHE A 186 -47.91 -15.62 -1.65
N SER A 187 -47.89 -14.49 -0.94
CA SER A 187 -46.68 -13.97 -0.29
C SER A 187 -46.56 -14.41 1.17
N LEU A 188 -47.67 -14.74 1.84
CA LEU A 188 -47.68 -15.14 3.26
C LEU A 188 -47.52 -16.66 3.48
N SER A 189 -47.85 -17.51 2.50
CA SER A 189 -47.72 -18.97 2.63
C SER A 189 -46.27 -19.48 2.70
N LYS A 190 -45.26 -18.66 2.37
CA LYS A 190 -43.83 -19.05 2.40
C LYS A 190 -43.05 -18.50 3.59
N ILE A 191 -43.67 -17.70 4.47
CA ILE A 191 -43.01 -17.18 5.67
C ILE A 191 -43.76 -17.73 6.87
N SER A 192 -43.28 -18.87 7.37
CA SER A 192 -43.68 -19.44 8.65
C SER A 192 -43.51 -18.39 9.77
N PRO A 193 -44.48 -18.20 10.68
CA PRO A 193 -44.49 -17.12 11.65
C PRO A 193 -43.52 -17.28 12.84
N SER A 194 -42.58 -18.23 12.82
CA SER A 194 -41.68 -18.49 13.95
C SER A 194 -40.48 -17.54 14.09
N ILE A 195 -40.23 -16.62 13.14
CA ILE A 195 -39.04 -15.75 13.17
C ILE A 195 -39.37 -14.30 13.59
N CYS A 196 -40.63 -13.87 13.51
CA CYS A 196 -40.98 -12.46 13.71
C CYS A 196 -41.04 -12.01 15.20
N VAL A 197 -41.06 -12.94 16.15
CA VAL A 197 -41.15 -12.60 17.59
C VAL A 197 -39.77 -12.45 18.26
N LYS A 198 -38.66 -12.88 17.64
CA LYS A 198 -37.33 -12.82 18.29
C LYS A 198 -36.52 -11.55 18.04
N TYR A 199 -36.89 -10.73 17.04
CA TYR A 199 -36.11 -9.53 16.70
C TYR A 199 -36.45 -8.28 17.53
N TYR A 200 -37.60 -8.24 18.20
CA TYR A 200 -37.99 -7.06 19.01
C TYR A 200 -37.49 -7.10 20.47
N SER A 201 -36.94 -8.23 20.94
CA SER A 201 -36.46 -8.35 22.33
C SER A 201 -34.95 -8.08 22.50
N VAL A 202 -34.17 -7.99 21.42
CA VAL A 202 -32.70 -7.84 21.51
C VAL A 202 -32.25 -6.37 21.34
N ASN A 203 -33.05 -5.52 20.70
CA ASN A 203 -32.70 -4.11 20.45
C ASN A 203 -32.92 -3.16 21.64
N ILE A 204 -33.36 -3.66 22.80
CA ILE A 204 -33.49 -2.85 24.03
C ILE A 204 -32.29 -3.06 24.98
N ALA A 205 -31.42 -4.05 24.74
CA ALA A 205 -30.32 -4.39 25.65
C ALA A 205 -28.96 -3.73 25.33
N TRP A 206 -28.85 -2.91 24.28
CA TRP A 206 -27.59 -2.25 23.88
C TRP A 206 -27.59 -0.73 24.07
N LYS A 207 -28.55 -0.20 24.84
CA LYS A 207 -28.61 1.22 25.19
C LYS A 207 -28.79 1.44 26.70
N SER A 208 -27.82 0.93 27.46
CA SER A 208 -27.55 1.31 28.85
C SER A 208 -26.08 1.04 29.17
#